data_AF-A0A2T9YLH0-F1
#
_entry.id   AF-A0A2T9YLH0-F1
#
_cell.length_a   1.000
_cell.length_b   1.000
_cell.length_c   1.000
_cell.angle_alpha   90.00
_cell.angle_beta   90.00
_cell.angle_gamma   90.00
#
_symmetry.space_group_name_H-M   'P 1'
#
loop_
_entity.id
_entity.type
_entity.pdbx_description
1 polymer ?
#
loop_
_entity_poly.entity_id
_entity_poly.type
_entity_poly.pdbx_seq_one_letter_code
_entity_poly.pdbx_strand_id
1 'polypeptide(L)'
;MKLFYVIDVGQQLQEEKSDVNTSKIWMKKFNIVSMIKKWSDETKISVFKLWLEGNAAKWLEKEEYFLINVKSMADWEIDFLSKFKGNIKPQAGN
;
A
#
# COMPACT_ATOMS: atom_id res chain seq x y z
N MET A 1 -30.54 -14.33 18.20
CA MET A 1 -29.34 -13.45 18.19
C MET A 1 -28.12 -14.36 18.24
N LYS A 2 -27.37 -14.47 17.15
CA LYS A 2 -26.13 -15.25 17.07
C LYS A 2 -25.19 -14.44 16.18
N LEU A 3 -24.23 -13.76 16.81
CA LEU A 3 -23.08 -13.19 16.15
C LEU A 3 -22.14 -14.31 15.71
N PHE A 4 -21.20 -13.96 14.85
CA PHE A 4 -20.10 -14.75 14.26
C PHE A 4 -20.50 -15.61 13.05
N TYR A 5 -20.04 -15.25 11.85
CA TYR A 5 -18.75 -15.70 11.33
C TYR A 5 -18.57 -15.21 9.87
N VAL A 6 -17.36 -14.73 9.58
CA VAL A 6 -16.75 -14.57 8.24
C VAL A 6 -17.46 -13.58 7.29
N ILE A 7 -16.92 -12.35 7.23
CA ILE A 7 -16.94 -11.61 5.97
C ILE A 7 -16.07 -12.44 5.03
N ASP A 8 -16.75 -13.17 4.16
CA ASP A 8 -16.18 -13.87 3.03
C ASP A 8 -15.58 -12.79 2.11
N VAL A 9 -14.30 -12.47 2.33
CA VAL A 9 -13.49 -11.64 1.42
C VAL A 9 -13.09 -12.52 0.22
N GLY A 10 -14.10 -13.09 -0.43
CA GLY A 10 -14.00 -13.99 -1.57
C GLY A 10 -14.89 -13.57 -2.73
N GLN A 11 -15.51 -12.37 -2.69
CA GLN A 11 -16.26 -11.86 -3.83
C GLN A 11 -15.34 -11.17 -4.84
N GLN A 12 -14.80 -12.01 -5.70
CA GLN A 12 -14.25 -11.77 -7.02
C GLN A 12 -14.89 -10.54 -7.72
N LEU A 13 -14.18 -9.41 -7.71
CA LEU A 13 -14.42 -8.30 -8.64
C LEU A 13 -13.62 -8.58 -9.92
N GLN A 14 -14.24 -9.31 -10.84
CA GLN A 14 -13.88 -9.27 -12.26
C GLN A 14 -14.79 -8.24 -12.94
N GLU A 15 -14.15 -7.20 -13.50
CA GLU A 15 -14.65 -6.04 -14.30
C GLU A 15 -14.06 -4.79 -13.63
N GLU A 16 -12.92 -4.23 -14.02
CA GLU A 16 -12.46 -3.84 -15.35
C GLU A 16 -10.92 -3.67 -15.30
N LYS A 17 -10.18 -4.14 -16.31
CA LYS A 17 -8.70 -4.03 -16.39
C LYS A 17 -8.24 -2.59 -16.66
N SER A 18 -8.56 -1.65 -15.76
CA SER A 18 -8.20 -0.24 -15.93
C SER A 18 -8.05 0.54 -14.62
N ASP A 19 -8.64 0.11 -13.50
CA ASP A 19 -8.39 0.76 -12.19
C ASP A 19 -7.13 0.21 -11.56
N VAL A 20 -6.01 0.48 -12.24
CA VAL A 20 -4.66 0.28 -11.73
C VAL A 20 -4.61 0.92 -10.35
N ASN A 21 -4.44 0.07 -9.32
CA ASN A 21 -4.12 0.42 -7.95
C ASN A 21 -2.90 1.37 -7.95
N THR A 22 -3.13 2.66 -8.15
CA THR A 22 -2.07 3.64 -8.05
C THR A 22 -1.56 3.61 -6.61
N SER A 23 -0.25 3.82 -6.43
CA SER A 23 0.39 3.91 -5.11
C SER A 23 -0.36 4.85 -4.17
N LYS A 24 -0.97 5.91 -4.70
CA LYS A 24 -1.87 6.82 -3.96
C LYS A 24 -3.12 6.14 -3.40
N ILE A 25 -3.82 5.34 -4.20
CA ILE A 25 -5.03 4.63 -3.74
C ILE A 25 -4.65 3.59 -2.68
N TRP A 26 -3.55 2.86 -2.91
CA TRP A 26 -3.04 1.89 -1.94
C TRP A 26 -2.70 2.57 -0.61
N MET A 27 -1.94 3.67 -0.64
CA MET A 27 -1.54 4.41 0.57
C MET A 27 -2.75 5.00 1.30
N LYS A 28 -3.74 5.52 0.57
CA LYS A 28 -4.99 6.02 1.17
C LYS A 28 -5.73 4.92 1.92
N LYS A 29 -5.85 3.71 1.35
CA LYS A 29 -6.48 2.56 2.01
C LYS A 29 -5.70 2.15 3.26
N PHE A 30 -4.37 2.06 3.16
CA PHE A 30 -3.49 1.76 4.27
C PHE A 30 -3.68 2.76 5.43
N ASN A 31 -3.67 4.06 5.13
CA ASN A 31 -3.85 5.12 6.13
C ASN A 31 -5.21 5.01 6.82
N ILE A 32 -6.31 4.78 6.08
CA ILE A 32 -7.65 4.58 6.68
C ILE A 32 -7.66 3.38 7.62
N VAL A 33 -7.13 2.23 7.20
CA VAL A 33 -7.10 1.02 8.04
C VAL A 33 -6.29 1.28 9.32
N SER A 34 -5.12 1.91 9.18
CA SER A 34 -4.26 2.22 10.33
C SER A 34 -4.93 3.14 11.35
N MET A 35 -5.71 4.12 10.87
CA MET A 35 -6.46 5.04 11.72
C MET A 35 -7.59 4.32 12.46
N ILE A 36 -8.39 3.51 11.75
CA ILE A 36 -9.50 2.75 12.35
C ILE A 36 -8.98 1.80 13.43
N LYS A 37 -7.87 1.11 13.15
CA LYS A 37 -7.24 0.18 14.08
C LYS A 37 -6.40 0.85 15.17
N LYS A 38 -6.22 2.19 15.11
CA LYS A 38 -5.40 2.99 16.03
C LYS A 38 -3.97 2.44 16.15
N TRP A 39 -3.37 2.10 15.02
CA TRP A 39 -1.99 1.60 14.99
C TRP A 39 -1.00 2.67 15.47
N SER A 40 -0.06 2.26 16.32
CA SER A 40 1.14 3.06 16.61
C SER A 40 1.98 3.23 15.36
N ASP A 41 2.86 4.23 15.33
CA ASP A 41 3.71 4.44 14.16
C ASP A 41 4.65 3.27 13.90
N GLU A 42 5.14 2.61 14.95
CA GLU A 42 5.90 1.35 14.82
C GLU A 42 5.06 0.25 14.15
N THR A 43 3.80 0.06 14.59
CA THR A 43 2.90 -0.93 14.00
C THR A 43 2.59 -0.59 12.54
N LYS A 44 2.38 0.68 12.21
CA LYS A 44 2.18 1.13 10.83
C LYS A 44 3.39 0.75 9.98
N ILE A 45 4.60 1.06 10.42
CA ILE A 45 5.82 0.74 9.66
C ILE A 45 5.94 -0.77 9.45
N SER A 46 5.73 -1.59 10.49
CA SER A 46 5.80 -3.05 10.37
C SER A 46 4.76 -3.61 9.39
N VAL A 47 3.50 -3.16 9.48
CA VAL A 47 2.43 -3.63 8.60
C VAL A 47 2.62 -3.10 7.17
N PHE A 48 3.06 -1.86 7.01
CA PHE A 48 3.41 -1.27 5.72
C PHE A 48 4.41 -2.18 5.00
N LYS A 49 5.52 -2.51 5.66
CA LYS A 49 6.56 -3.40 5.13
C LYS A 49 6.02 -4.78 4.79
N LEU A 50 5.22 -5.37 5.68
CA LEU A 50 4.63 -6.70 5.53
C LEU A 50 3.68 -6.80 4.32
N TRP A 51 2.95 -5.73 4.01
CA TRP A 51 1.93 -5.73 2.95
C TRP A 51 2.47 -5.34 1.57
N LEU A 52 3.76 -5.00 1.46
CA LEU A 52 4.38 -4.77 0.15
C LEU A 52 4.67 -6.11 -0.52
N GLU A 53 4.29 -6.22 -1.79
CA GLU A 53 4.48 -7.43 -2.59
C GLU A 53 5.16 -7.09 -3.93
N GLY A 54 5.74 -8.11 -4.58
CA GLY A 54 6.31 -7.99 -5.92
C GLY A 54 7.38 -6.91 -6.04
N ASN A 55 7.18 -5.94 -6.95
CA ASN A 55 8.13 -4.85 -7.19
C ASN A 55 8.28 -3.91 -6.00
N ALA A 56 7.25 -3.77 -5.15
CA ALA A 56 7.31 -2.95 -3.96
C ALA A 56 8.15 -3.60 -2.86
N ALA A 57 8.01 -4.92 -2.65
CA ALA A 57 8.85 -5.67 -1.73
C ALA A 57 10.34 -5.59 -2.12
N LYS A 58 10.65 -5.80 -3.42
CA LYS A 58 12.03 -5.66 -3.94
C LYS A 58 12.61 -4.25 -3.81
N TRP A 59 11.76 -3.23 -3.85
CA TRP A 59 12.18 -1.86 -3.60
C TRP A 59 12.49 -1.65 -2.11
N LEU A 60 11.63 -2.14 -1.22
CA LEU A 60 11.84 -2.07 0.22
C LEU A 60 13.16 -2.72 0.64
N GLU A 61 13.48 -3.92 0.15
CA GLU A 61 14.75 -4.60 0.45
C GLU A 61 15.97 -3.74 0.10
N LYS A 62 15.91 -3.01 -1.02
CA LYS A 62 16.99 -2.11 -1.44
C LYS A 62 17.06 -0.88 -0.54
N GLU A 63 15.92 -0.25 -0.24
CA GLU A 63 15.89 0.91 0.65
C GLU A 63 16.46 0.55 2.03
N GLU A 64 16.06 -0.60 2.59
CA GLU A 64 16.55 -1.05 3.89
C GLU A 64 18.04 -1.36 3.88
N TYR A 65 18.58 -1.89 2.78
CA TYR A 65 20.01 -2.11 2.62
C TYR A 65 20.83 -0.81 2.66
N PHE A 66 20.29 0.29 2.13
CA PHE A 66 20.94 1.61 2.12
C PHE A 66 20.55 2.49 3.32
N LEU A 67 19.65 2.02 4.20
CA LEU A 67 19.15 2.80 5.33
C LEU A 67 20.24 2.91 6.41
N ILE A 68 20.75 4.12 6.59
CA ILE A 68 21.70 4.43 7.69
C ILE A 68 20.94 4.89 8.95
N ASN A 69 19.74 5.45 8.80
CA ASN A 69 18.93 6.01 9.87
C ASN A 69 17.52 5.44 9.87
N VAL A 70 16.88 5.41 11.04
CA VAL A 70 15.47 5.01 11.19
C VAL A 70 14.57 6.02 10.47
N LYS A 71 13.81 5.55 9.47
CA LYS A 71 12.80 6.34 8.76
C LYS A 71 11.47 6.35 9.52
N SER A 72 10.82 7.50 9.58
CA SER A 72 9.44 7.61 10.07
C SER A 72 8.44 7.03 9.05
N MET A 73 7.20 6.79 9.47
CA MET A 73 6.15 6.36 8.55
C MET A 73 5.88 7.41 7.45
N ALA A 74 6.03 8.70 7.76
CA ALA A 74 5.87 9.78 6.79
C ALA A 74 6.96 9.74 5.70
N ASP A 75 8.21 9.46 6.08
CA ASP A 75 9.31 9.29 5.12
C ASP A 75 9.06 8.10 4.21
N TRP A 76 8.61 6.97 4.77
CA TRP A 76 8.21 5.79 4.00
C TRP A 76 7.08 6.08 3.00
N GLU A 77 6.07 6.84 3.42
CA GLU A 77 4.97 7.24 2.54
C GLU A 77 5.46 8.12 1.37
N ILE A 78 6.29 9.12 1.66
CA ILE A 78 6.86 10.01 0.64
C ILE A 78 7.67 9.21 -0.38
N ASP A 79 8.57 8.35 0.09
CA ASP A 79 9.45 7.58 -0.79
C ASP A 79 8.67 6.57 -1.63
N PHE A 80 7.68 5.89 -1.02
CA PHE A 80 6.81 4.95 -1.73
C PHE A 80 6.01 5.66 -2.83
N LEU A 81 5.37 6.78 -2.52
CA LEU A 81 4.59 7.55 -3.48
C LEU A 81 5.47 8.16 -4.58
N SER A 82 6.70 8.54 -4.26
CA SER A 82 7.69 9.02 -5.23
C SER A 82 8.10 7.90 -6.19
N LYS A 83 8.44 6.72 -5.64
CA LYS A 83 8.91 5.56 -6.41
C LYS A 83 7.83 5.00 -7.34
N PHE A 84 6.60 4.94 -6.85
CA PHE A 84 5.48 4.30 -7.55
C PHE A 84 4.46 5.32 -8.07
N LYS A 85 4.87 6.57 -8.26
CA LYS A 85 4.01 7.59 -8.88
C LYS A 85 3.62 7.09 -10.27
N GLY A 86 2.33 6.80 -10.46
CA GLY A 86 1.84 6.31 -11.75
C GLY A 86 2.16 7.30 -12.85
N ASN A 87 3.03 6.94 -13.78
CA ASN A 87 3.08 7.61 -15.08
C ASN A 87 1.81 7.18 -15.81
N ILE A 88 0.75 7.99 -15.67
CA ILE A 88 -0.38 7.93 -16.58
C ILE A 88 0.19 8.37 -17.94
N LYS A 89 0.63 7.41 -18.75
CA LYS A 89 0.83 7.71 -20.17
C LYS A 89 -0.57 8.04 -20.71
N PRO A 90 -0.78 9.23 -21.30
CA PRO A 90 -2.03 9.48 -21.99
C PRO A 90 -2.19 8.38 -23.04
N GLN A 91 -3.30 7.65 -22.98
CA GLN A 91 -3.68 6.77 -24.07
C GLN A 91 -3.77 7.66 -25.31
N ALA A 92 -2.88 7.44 -26.28
CA ALA A 92 -3.02 8.02 -27.60
C ALA A 92 -4.32 7.47 -28.17
N GLY A 93 -5.33 8.35 -28.30
CA GLY A 93 -6.54 8.04 -29.03
C GLY A 93 -6.17 7.75 -30.48
N ASN A 94 -6.61 6.59 -30.97
CA ASN A 94 -6.62 6.25 -32.39
C ASN A 94 -7.65 7.09 -33.13
#